data_AF-A0A820NUK8-F1
#
_entry.id   AF-A0A820NUK8-F1
#
_cell.length_a   1.000
_cell.length_b   1.000
_cell.length_c   1.000
_cell.angle_alpha   90.00
_cell.angle_beta   90.00
_cell.angle_gamma   90.00
#
_symmetry.space_group_name_H-M   'P 1'
#
loop_
_entity.id
_entity.type
_entity.pdbx_description
1 polymer ?
#
loop_
_entity_poly.entity_id
_entity_poly.type
_entity_poly.pdbx_seq_one_letter_code
_entity_poly.pdbx_strand_id
1 'polypeptide(L)'
;GKHQSYHRNNHHHHQQQHGNRSHHRGSGHSQSMAKNTTGIPRDGLIQIPRHIPGAYRDPHGASVVPRPMAQLFIEKTEKKADALALRARQFQEKGVLPPAPPPSMLPIRSTDEETPPDDLLCLLCKQIYNDAVITPCCHNSFCDECK
;
A
#
# COMPACT_ATOMS: atom_id res chain seq x y z
N GLY A 1 30.51 13.17 47.81
CA GLY A 1 29.78 12.61 46.66
C GLY A 1 30.75 12.43 45.51
N LYS A 2 30.76 11.25 44.88
CA LYS A 2 31.70 10.91 43.79
C LYS A 2 31.33 11.69 42.53
N HIS A 3 32.21 12.56 42.04
CA HIS A 3 32.09 13.19 40.72
C HIS A 3 32.82 12.32 39.70
N GLN A 4 32.10 11.73 38.75
CA GLN A 4 32.68 11.04 37.61
C GLN A 4 32.94 12.04 36.48
N SER A 5 34.22 12.20 36.13
CA SER A 5 34.70 12.97 34.99
C SER A 5 34.43 12.21 33.69
N TYR A 6 33.76 12.85 32.73
CA TYR A 6 33.55 12.29 31.39
C TYR A 6 34.77 12.57 30.51
N HIS A 7 35.37 11.52 29.95
CA HIS A 7 36.44 11.61 28.95
C HIS A 7 35.88 12.07 27.60
N ARG A 8 36.43 13.15 27.04
CA ARG A 8 36.27 13.57 25.64
C ARG A 8 37.17 12.71 24.76
N ASN A 9 36.63 12.10 23.70
CA ASN A 9 37.43 11.54 22.61
C ASN A 9 37.27 12.38 21.34
N ASN A 10 38.38 12.98 20.92
CA ASN A 10 38.56 13.77 19.70
C ASN A 10 38.73 12.81 18.50
N HIS A 11 37.81 12.84 17.54
CA HIS A 11 38.05 12.23 16.23
C HIS A 11 38.60 13.28 15.24
N HIS A 12 39.78 12.98 14.72
CA HIS A 12 40.59 13.83 13.85
C HIS A 12 39.97 13.99 12.45
N HIS A 13 39.96 15.23 11.94
CA HIS A 13 39.75 15.55 10.53
C HIS A 13 41.00 15.15 9.72
N HIS A 14 40.87 14.23 8.77
CA HIS A 14 41.91 14.01 7.76
C HIS A 14 41.52 14.72 6.46
N GLN A 15 41.87 16.00 6.40
CA GLN A 15 41.76 16.82 5.20
C GLN A 15 42.96 16.52 4.29
N GLN A 16 42.74 15.82 3.17
CA GLN A 16 43.74 15.70 2.11
C GLN A 16 43.44 16.72 1.01
N GLN A 17 44.27 17.76 0.95
CA GLN A 17 44.36 18.71 -0.15
C GLN A 17 45.67 18.47 -0.89
N HIS A 18 45.66 17.99 -2.15
CA HIS A 18 46.73 18.16 -3.16
C HIS A 18 46.14 17.74 -4.53
N GLY A 19 46.20 18.44 -5.67
CA GLY A 19 46.77 19.72 -6.09
C GLY A 19 46.24 20.06 -7.52
N ASN A 20 46.47 21.30 -7.97
CA ASN A 20 45.92 21.89 -9.21
C ASN A 20 46.82 21.71 -10.47
N ARG A 21 46.21 21.93 -11.65
CA ARG A 21 46.72 22.14 -13.06
C ARG A 21 46.93 20.87 -13.91
N SER A 22 46.52 20.78 -15.19
CA SER A 22 46.29 21.79 -16.24
C SER A 22 45.36 21.27 -17.39
N HIS A 23 45.02 22.18 -18.31
CA HIS A 23 43.95 22.20 -19.35
C HIS A 23 43.88 21.08 -20.43
N HIS A 24 42.68 20.77 -20.96
CA HIS A 24 42.23 20.98 -22.36
C HIS A 24 40.81 20.42 -22.66
N ARG A 25 40.17 21.00 -23.69
CA ARG A 25 38.74 20.94 -24.10
C ARG A 25 38.22 19.52 -24.37
N GLY A 26 37.00 19.23 -23.91
CA GLY A 26 36.23 18.05 -24.29
C GLY A 26 34.73 18.34 -24.23
N SER A 27 34.08 18.18 -25.38
CA SER A 27 32.71 18.47 -25.75
C SER A 27 31.62 17.94 -24.81
N GLY A 28 30.57 18.75 -24.66
CA GLY A 28 29.16 18.34 -24.70
C GLY A 28 28.71 17.25 -23.73
N HIS A 29 27.97 17.65 -22.70
CA HIS A 29 26.66 17.07 -22.42
C HIS A 29 25.91 18.04 -21.53
N SER A 30 24.79 18.57 -22.04
CA SER A 30 23.79 19.23 -21.22
C SER A 30 23.28 18.21 -20.20
N GLN A 31 23.86 18.20 -19.01
CA GLN A 31 23.27 17.47 -17.89
C GLN A 31 22.00 18.23 -17.54
N SER A 32 20.86 17.77 -18.09
CA SER A 32 19.57 18.14 -17.56
C SER A 32 19.62 17.82 -16.07
N MET A 33 19.55 18.82 -15.22
CA MET A 33 19.41 18.58 -13.79
C MET A 33 18.09 17.85 -13.61
N ALA A 34 18.15 16.52 -13.54
CA ALA A 34 17.03 15.70 -13.19
C ALA A 34 16.62 16.17 -11.81
N LYS A 35 15.49 16.86 -11.75
CA LYS A 35 14.86 17.29 -10.51
C LYS A 35 14.71 16.00 -9.70
N ASN A 36 15.50 15.87 -8.65
CA ASN A 36 15.44 14.79 -7.68
C ASN A 36 14.02 14.78 -7.14
N THR A 37 13.19 13.92 -7.73
CA THR A 37 11.83 13.70 -7.26
C THR A 37 11.93 13.37 -5.78
N THR A 38 11.18 14.06 -4.93
CA THR A 38 11.12 13.77 -3.49
C THR A 38 10.36 12.45 -3.23
N GLY A 39 10.43 11.52 -4.18
CA GLY A 39 9.75 10.25 -4.22
C GLY A 39 10.71 9.17 -3.78
N ILE A 40 10.31 8.44 -2.73
CA ILE A 40 10.97 7.21 -2.32
C ILE A 40 11.06 6.29 -3.55
N PRO A 41 12.26 5.81 -3.92
CA PRO A 41 12.44 4.96 -5.07
C PRO A 41 11.58 3.68 -4.94
N ARG A 42 10.96 3.24 -6.03
CA ARG A 42 10.04 2.07 -6.03
C ARG A 42 10.75 0.78 -5.61
N ASP A 43 12.04 0.68 -5.90
CA ASP A 43 13.00 -0.34 -5.47
C ASP A 43 13.17 -0.42 -3.94
N GLY A 44 12.81 0.65 -3.22
CA GLY A 44 12.72 0.71 -1.78
C GLY A 44 11.39 0.22 -1.18
N LEU A 45 10.46 -0.32 -1.96
CA LEU A 45 9.15 -0.80 -1.49
C LEU A 45 9.14 -2.33 -1.36
N ILE A 46 8.57 -2.84 -0.26
CA ILE A 46 8.32 -4.28 -0.01
C ILE A 46 6.82 -4.53 -0.07
N GLN A 47 6.42 -5.63 -0.71
CA GLN A 47 5.05 -6.13 -0.69
C GLN A 47 4.67 -6.69 0.68
N ILE A 48 3.48 -6.35 1.14
CA ILE A 48 2.89 -6.88 2.37
C ILE A 48 1.69 -7.78 2.03
N PRO A 49 1.52 -8.91 2.74
CA PRO A 49 0.51 -9.92 2.40
C PRO A 49 -0.94 -9.50 2.68
N ARG A 50 -1.15 -8.40 3.41
CA ARG A 50 -2.48 -7.89 3.77
C ARG A 50 -2.61 -6.44 3.34
N HIS A 51 -3.80 -6.07 2.86
CA HIS A 51 -4.13 -4.68 2.59
C HIS A 51 -4.17 -3.88 3.90
N ILE A 52 -3.42 -2.78 3.94
CA ILE A 52 -3.39 -1.86 5.08
C ILE A 52 -3.82 -0.48 4.57
N PRO A 53 -4.84 0.15 5.17
CA PRO A 53 -5.22 1.52 4.83
C PRO A 53 -4.03 2.47 4.91
N GLY A 54 -3.78 3.23 3.84
CA GLY A 54 -2.66 4.18 3.74
C GLY A 54 -1.34 3.59 3.24
N ALA A 55 -1.27 2.28 2.94
CA ALA A 55 -0.14 1.71 2.20
C ALA A 55 -0.14 2.17 0.73
N TYR A 56 1.04 2.21 0.12
CA TYR A 56 1.15 2.43 -1.32
C TYR A 56 0.60 1.20 -2.06
N ARG A 57 0.19 1.38 -3.32
CA ARG A 57 -0.21 0.29 -4.21
C ARG A 57 0.76 0.17 -5.37
N ASP A 58 1.20 -1.04 -5.67
CA ASP A 58 1.94 -1.31 -6.90
C ASP A 58 0.98 -1.36 -8.13
N PRO A 59 1.51 -1.38 -9.37
CA PRO A 59 0.67 -1.46 -10.58
C PRO A 59 -0.21 -2.71 -10.66
N HIS A 60 0.08 -3.75 -9.88
CA HIS A 60 -0.70 -4.99 -9.80
C HIS A 60 -1.73 -4.94 -8.65
N GLY A 61 -1.82 -3.81 -7.93
CA GLY A 61 -2.78 -3.59 -6.84
C GLY A 61 -2.34 -4.16 -5.49
N ALA A 62 -1.15 -4.74 -5.39
CA ALA A 62 -0.61 -5.24 -4.12
C ALA A 62 -0.22 -4.07 -3.21
N SER A 63 -0.40 -4.25 -1.91
CA SER A 63 -0.02 -3.25 -0.91
C SER A 63 1.49 -3.29 -0.69
N VAL A 64 2.13 -2.12 -0.76
CA VAL A 64 3.58 -1.99 -0.60
C VAL A 64 3.92 -0.86 0.37
N VAL A 65 4.99 -1.04 1.15
CA VAL A 65 5.49 -0.06 2.10
C VAL A 65 7.01 0.08 1.99
N PRO A 66 7.61 1.23 2.37
CA PRO A 66 9.05 1.39 2.36
C PRO A 66 9.77 0.34 3.23
N ARG A 67 10.88 -0.21 2.74
CA ARG A 67 11.74 -1.18 3.44
C ARG A 67 12.02 -0.81 4.91
N PRO A 68 12.41 0.44 5.24
CA PRO A 68 12.70 0.80 6.64
C PRO A 68 11.48 0.71 7.55
N MET A 69 10.27 0.82 7.00
CA MET A 69 9.03 0.77 7.76
C MET A 69 8.39 -0.62 7.75
N ALA A 70 8.72 -1.48 6.79
CA ALA A 70 8.10 -2.78 6.61
C ALA A 70 8.16 -3.64 7.90
N GLN A 71 9.32 -3.71 8.55
CA GLN A 71 9.49 -4.47 9.79
C GLN A 71 8.61 -3.94 10.94
N LEU A 72 8.61 -2.61 11.15
CA LEU A 72 7.78 -1.97 12.17
C LEU A 72 6.29 -2.16 11.89
N PHE A 73 5.90 -2.13 10.61
CA PHE A 73 4.52 -2.38 10.21
C PHE A 73 4.11 -3.82 10.49
N ILE A 74 4.94 -4.80 10.10
CA ILE A 74 4.70 -6.22 10.37
C ILE A 74 4.55 -6.44 11.88
N GLU A 75 5.53 -6.00 12.67
CA GLU A 75 5.53 -6.13 14.13
C GLU A 75 4.29 -5.48 14.77
N LYS A 76 3.93 -4.26 14.35
CA LYS A 76 2.74 -3.57 14.86
C LYS A 76 1.45 -4.31 14.52
N THR A 77 1.36 -4.86 13.32
CA THR A 77 0.17 -5.63 12.90
C THR A 77 0.05 -6.95 13.64
N GLU A 78 1.15 -7.66 13.86
CA GLU A 78 1.21 -8.91 14.64
C GLU A 78 0.82 -8.64 16.10
N LYS A 79 1.44 -7.65 16.76
CA LYS A 79 1.08 -7.26 18.13
C LYS A 79 -0.40 -6.88 18.27
N LYS A 80 -0.97 -6.20 17.27
CA LYS A 80 -2.41 -5.86 17.28
C LYS A 80 -3.28 -7.11 17.15
N ALA A 81 -2.89 -8.06 16.30
CA ALA A 81 -3.59 -9.32 16.14
C ALA A 81 -3.55 -10.15 17.44
N ASP A 82 -2.38 -10.22 18.08
CA ASP A 82 -2.20 -10.91 19.36
C ASP A 82 -3.04 -10.27 20.47
N ALA A 83 -3.00 -8.94 20.58
CA ALA A 83 -3.82 -8.20 21.54
C ALA A 83 -5.33 -8.42 21.32
N LEU A 84 -5.77 -8.49 20.05
CA LEU A 84 -7.15 -8.80 19.71
C LEU A 84 -7.51 -10.25 20.10
N ALA A 85 -6.61 -11.21 19.85
CA ALA A 85 -6.81 -12.61 20.22
C ALA A 85 -6.89 -12.80 21.75
N LEU A 86 -6.01 -12.14 22.51
CA LEU A 86 -6.07 -12.12 23.97
C LEU A 86 -7.38 -11.52 24.47
N ARG A 87 -7.79 -10.39 23.89
CA ARG A 87 -9.06 -9.73 24.24
C ARG A 87 -10.27 -10.62 23.94
N ALA A 88 -10.28 -11.31 22.80
CA ALA A 88 -11.33 -12.26 22.44
C ALA A 88 -11.42 -13.42 23.45
N ARG A 89 -10.27 -14.01 23.83
CA ARG A 89 -10.22 -15.06 24.87
C ARG A 89 -10.77 -14.58 26.21
N GLN A 90 -10.40 -13.37 26.61
CA GLN A 90 -10.88 -12.78 27.87
C GLN A 90 -12.40 -12.55 27.89
N PHE A 91 -12.99 -12.18 26.75
CA PHE A 91 -14.45 -12.05 26.65
C PHE A 91 -15.18 -13.40 26.67
N GLN A 92 -14.56 -14.45 26.13
CA GLN A 92 -15.10 -15.82 26.17
C GLN A 92 -15.08 -16.37 27.61
N GLU A 93 -13.99 -16.16 28.34
CA GLU A 93 -13.89 -16.54 29.76
C GLU A 93 -14.93 -15.80 30.62
N LYS A 94 -15.17 -14.51 30.34
CA LYS A 94 -16.21 -13.72 31.01
C LYS A 94 -17.63 -13.99 30.50
N GLY A 95 -17.81 -14.85 29.48
CA GLY A 95 -19.12 -15.18 28.91
C GLY A 95 -19.86 -14.00 28.26
N VAL A 96 -19.16 -12.93 27.88
CA VAL A 96 -19.77 -11.69 27.35
C VAL A 96 -19.92 -11.71 25.83
N LEU A 97 -19.18 -12.59 25.13
CA LEU A 97 -19.35 -12.80 23.69
C LEU A 97 -20.23 -14.03 23.45
N PRO A 98 -21.29 -13.94 22.62
CA PRO A 98 -21.96 -15.14 22.12
C PRO A 98 -20.92 -16.00 21.38
N PRO A 99 -21.05 -17.34 21.44
CA PRO A 99 -20.14 -18.24 20.73
C PRO A 99 -20.08 -17.82 19.27
N ALA A 100 -18.87 -17.67 18.73
CA ALA A 100 -18.70 -17.41 17.32
C ALA A 100 -19.49 -18.48 16.55
N PRO A 101 -20.31 -18.09 15.55
CA PRO A 101 -21.04 -19.08 14.76
C PRO A 101 -20.02 -20.08 14.21
N PRO A 102 -20.32 -21.39 14.26
CA PRO A 102 -19.42 -22.40 13.72
C PRO A 102 -19.09 -22.05 12.26
N PRO A 103 -17.93 -22.48 11.72
CA PRO A 103 -17.53 -22.18 10.34
C PRO A 103 -18.59 -22.57 9.30
N SER A 104 -19.47 -23.52 9.61
CA SER A 104 -20.63 -23.93 8.82
C SER A 104 -21.80 -22.93 8.80
N MET A 105 -21.80 -21.95 9.71
CA MET A 105 -22.77 -20.86 9.82
C MET A 105 -22.20 -19.50 9.38
N LEU A 106 -20.89 -19.42 9.11
CA LEU A 106 -20.39 -18.31 8.32
C LEU A 106 -21.01 -18.44 6.93
N PRO A 107 -21.54 -17.36 6.32
CA PRO A 107 -21.91 -17.44 4.92
C PRO A 107 -20.65 -17.89 4.19
N ILE A 108 -20.70 -19.09 3.62
CA ILE A 108 -19.79 -19.46 2.55
C ILE A 108 -19.91 -18.28 1.60
N ARG A 109 -18.80 -17.57 1.33
CA ARG A 109 -18.77 -16.64 0.21
C ARG A 109 -18.91 -17.51 -1.02
N SER A 110 -20.15 -17.88 -1.31
CA SER A 110 -20.55 -18.52 -2.53
C SER A 110 -20.20 -17.52 -3.60
N THR A 111 -19.23 -17.87 -4.43
CA THR A 111 -19.03 -17.28 -5.76
C THR A 111 -20.19 -17.69 -6.68
N ASP A 112 -21.40 -17.72 -6.13
CA ASP A 112 -22.64 -18.12 -6.77
C ASP A 112 -23.39 -16.83 -7.00
N GLU A 113 -23.22 -16.30 -8.22
CA GLU A 113 -24.13 -15.38 -8.87
C GLU A 113 -24.72 -14.31 -7.94
N GLU A 114 -23.87 -13.39 -7.44
CA GLU A 114 -24.37 -12.09 -7.04
C GLU A 114 -24.88 -11.44 -8.33
N THR A 115 -26.17 -11.68 -8.63
CA THR A 115 -26.83 -11.08 -9.78
C THR A 115 -26.57 -9.58 -9.71
N PRO A 116 -25.92 -9.00 -10.72
CA PRO A 116 -25.60 -7.58 -10.71
C PRO A 116 -26.92 -6.80 -10.53
N PRO A 117 -26.92 -5.70 -9.76
CA PRO A 117 -28.11 -4.89 -9.60
C PRO A 117 -28.65 -4.43 -10.96
N ASP A 118 -29.97 -4.37 -11.08
CA ASP A 118 -30.65 -4.06 -12.35
C ASP A 118 -30.19 -2.74 -12.99
N ASP A 119 -29.74 -1.78 -12.19
CA ASP A 119 -29.22 -0.49 -12.63
C ASP A 119 -27.91 -0.62 -13.46
N LEU A 120 -27.20 -1.74 -13.33
CA LEU A 120 -25.98 -2.04 -14.09
C LEU A 120 -26.24 -2.89 -15.34
N LEU A 121 -27.50 -3.22 -15.62
CA LEU A 121 -27.89 -4.05 -16.74
C LEU A 121 -28.37 -3.20 -17.92
N CYS A 122 -27.94 -3.58 -19.12
CA CYS A 122 -28.46 -3.04 -20.36
C CYS A 122 -29.93 -3.38 -20.53
N LEU A 123 -30.74 -2.35 -20.82
CA LEU A 123 -32.18 -2.51 -20.94
C LEU A 123 -32.60 -3.42 -22.11
N LEU A 124 -31.73 -3.60 -23.12
CA LEU A 124 -31.98 -4.44 -24.30
C LEU A 124 -31.60 -5.91 -24.06
N CYS A 125 -30.33 -6.19 -23.68
CA CYS A 125 -29.83 -7.56 -23.56
C CYS A 125 -29.92 -8.15 -22.14
N LYS A 126 -30.27 -7.34 -21.13
CA LYS A 126 -30.34 -7.74 -19.71
C LYS A 126 -29.04 -8.33 -19.17
N GLN A 127 -27.91 -7.96 -19.77
CA GLN A 127 -26.57 -8.28 -19.32
C GLN A 127 -25.88 -7.02 -18.80
N ILE A 128 -24.80 -7.17 -18.04
CA ILE A 128 -23.97 -6.05 -17.60
C ILE A 128 -23.53 -5.23 -18.81
N TYR A 129 -23.58 -3.91 -18.71
CA TYR A 129 -23.14 -3.03 -19.79
C TYR A 129 -21.73 -3.37 -20.28
N ASN A 130 -21.61 -3.65 -21.56
CA ASN A 130 -20.34 -3.69 -22.27
C ASN A 130 -20.27 -2.44 -23.15
N ASP A 131 -19.39 -1.51 -22.81
CA ASP A 131 -19.24 -0.19 -23.45
C ASP A 131 -20.58 0.59 -23.55
N ALA A 132 -21.00 1.15 -22.41
CA ALA A 132 -22.26 1.89 -22.32
C ALA A 132 -22.25 3.21 -23.11
N VAL A 133 -23.23 3.39 -23.98
CA VAL A 133 -23.52 4.64 -24.69
C VAL A 133 -24.83 5.25 -24.18
N ILE A 134 -24.87 6.58 -24.05
CA ILE A 134 -26.06 7.31 -23.55
C ILE A 134 -26.82 7.91 -24.72
N THR A 135 -28.12 7.65 -24.79
CA THR A 135 -28.98 8.26 -25.81
C THR A 135 -29.31 9.72 -25.41
N PRO A 136 -29.00 10.72 -26.26
CA PRO A 136 -29.16 12.13 -25.90
C PRO A 136 -30.59 12.58 -25.57
N CYS A 137 -31.61 11.88 -26.07
CA CYS A 137 -33.01 12.28 -25.90
C CYS A 137 -33.61 11.91 -24.53
N CYS A 138 -33.18 10.80 -23.94
CA CYS A 138 -33.83 10.22 -22.75
C CYS A 138 -32.85 9.76 -21.67
N HIS A 139 -31.54 9.99 -21.83
CA HIS A 139 -30.49 9.54 -20.89
C HIS A 139 -30.48 8.03 -20.61
N ASN A 140 -31.03 7.23 -21.52
CA ASN A 140 -30.95 5.77 -21.41
C ASN A 140 -29.59 5.29 -21.89
N SER A 141 -28.97 4.42 -21.09
CA SER A 141 -27.75 3.72 -21.43
C SER A 141 -28.04 2.36 -22.08
N PHE A 142 -27.24 2.00 -23.08
CA PHE A 142 -27.25 0.71 -23.76
C PHE A 142 -25.82 0.28 -24.08
N CYS A 143 -25.57 -1.01 -24.31
CA CYS A 143 -24.28 -1.43 -24.87
C CYS A 143 -24.13 -0.86 -26.29
N ASP A 144 -22.93 -0.45 -26.70
CA ASP A 144 -22.66 0.07 -28.05
C ASP A 144 -23.06 -0.90 -29.18
N GLU A 145 -22.96 -2.20 -28.91
CA GLU A 145 -23.31 -3.28 -29.83
C GLU A 145 -24.82 -3.62 -29.85
N CYS A 146 -25.59 -3.16 -28.86
CA CYS A 146 -27.04 -3.38 -28.79
C CYS A 146 -27.76 -2.27 -29.57
N LYS A 147 -28.14 -2.58 -30.81
CA LYS A 147 -28.89 -1.69 -31.71
C LYS A 147 -30.27 -2.26 -32.00
#